data_AF-A0A6A6BXH6-F1
#
_entry.id   AF-A0A6A6BXH6-F1
#
_cell.length_a   1.000
_cell.length_b   1.000
_cell.length_c   1.000
_cell.angle_alpha   90.00
_cell.angle_beta   90.00
_cell.angle_gamma   90.00
#
_symmetry.space_group_name_H-M   'P 1'
#
loop_
_entity.id
_entity.type
_entity.pdbx_description
1 polymer ?
#
loop_
_entity_poly.entity_id
_entity_poly.type
_entity_poly.pdbx_seq_one_letter_code
_entity_poly.pdbx_strand_id
1 'polypeptide(L)'
;MPMGDQYTPGQPRTRPLEVLSLGLPRTGTRSMAAALEILGYQHCAHGFDLMDNPAYAVRWEQAVDAKYYGRGEAFTRKDWDELLGHCSATTDFPCAAFWRELCAAYPEAKVVLVQRDEDKWYTSFVEGVIDSQLSSSGKFVRDYVEPLLGSILGRLSLKITQSWLEAATADGMRANAKSAYRRHYKDVKAVVAKDRLLEYHLGTLL
;
A
#
# COMPACT_ATOMS: atom_id res chain seq x y z
N MET A 1 4.22 -9.60 -13.45
CA MET A 1 3.13 -9.99 -14.40
C MET A 1 1.86 -9.27 -13.98
N PRO A 2 0.94 -8.93 -14.90
CA PRO A 2 -0.38 -8.44 -14.48
C PRO A 2 -1.05 -9.47 -13.56
N MET A 3 -1.83 -8.99 -12.59
CA MET A 3 -2.43 -9.82 -11.53
C MET A 3 -3.32 -10.92 -12.12
N GLY A 4 -3.97 -10.67 -13.28
CA GLY A 4 -4.77 -11.67 -14.00
C GLY A 4 -5.79 -12.39 -13.11
N ASP A 5 -5.96 -13.70 -13.32
CA ASP A 5 -6.84 -14.57 -12.52
C ASP A 5 -6.25 -14.99 -11.16
N GLN A 6 -5.12 -14.40 -10.73
CA GLN A 6 -4.42 -14.84 -9.51
C GLN A 6 -5.18 -14.49 -8.23
N TYR A 7 -6.06 -13.49 -8.28
CA TYR A 7 -6.99 -13.19 -7.19
C TYR A 7 -8.43 -13.54 -7.58
N THR A 8 -9.03 -14.40 -6.78
CA THR A 8 -10.47 -14.67 -6.78
C THR A 8 -11.00 -14.51 -5.36
N PRO A 9 -12.05 -13.70 -5.11
CA PRO A 9 -12.61 -13.52 -3.78
C PRO A 9 -12.98 -14.85 -3.10
N GLY A 10 -12.68 -14.96 -1.80
CA GLY A 10 -13.02 -16.13 -0.99
C GLY A 10 -12.12 -17.35 -1.17
N GLN A 11 -11.08 -17.27 -2.02
CA GLN A 11 -10.07 -18.32 -2.09
C GLN A 11 -9.18 -18.32 -0.82
N PRO A 12 -8.84 -19.48 -0.26
CA PRO A 12 -7.91 -19.55 0.86
C PRO A 12 -6.50 -19.17 0.42
N ARG A 13 -5.65 -18.82 1.39
CA ARG A 13 -4.22 -18.60 1.18
C ARG A 13 -3.55 -19.84 0.58
N THR A 14 -2.86 -19.66 -0.54
CA THR A 14 -2.17 -20.74 -1.27
C THR A 14 -0.66 -20.77 -1.01
N ARG A 15 -0.11 -19.71 -0.39
CA ARG A 15 1.29 -19.63 0.03
C ARG A 15 1.50 -18.71 1.24
N PRO A 16 2.53 -18.94 2.07
CA PRO A 16 2.84 -18.06 3.19
C PRO A 16 3.09 -16.62 2.74
N LEU A 17 2.71 -15.64 3.57
CA LEU A 17 3.16 -14.27 3.41
C LEU A 17 4.47 -14.10 4.19
N GLU A 18 5.58 -13.96 3.48
CA GLU A 18 6.93 -14.07 4.04
C GLU A 18 7.58 -12.71 4.26
N VAL A 19 7.30 -11.72 3.39
CA VAL A 19 7.90 -10.39 3.44
C VAL A 19 6.86 -9.28 3.37
N LEU A 20 6.92 -8.37 4.34
CA LEU A 20 6.20 -7.10 4.36
C LEU A 20 7.17 -5.96 4.05
N SER A 21 7.19 -5.46 2.82
CA SER A 21 7.92 -4.23 2.48
C SER A 21 7.04 -3.02 2.80
N LEU A 22 7.29 -2.40 3.95
CA LEU A 22 6.45 -1.33 4.51
C LEU A 22 6.98 0.08 4.20
N GLY A 23 7.81 0.19 3.15
CA GLY A 23 8.18 1.48 2.57
C GLY A 23 6.96 2.17 1.95
N LEU A 24 6.91 3.50 2.07
CA LEU A 24 5.80 4.30 1.54
C LEU A 24 5.86 4.43 0.01
N PRO A 25 4.76 4.81 -0.67
CA PRO A 25 4.83 5.18 -2.06
C PRO A 25 5.95 6.19 -2.30
N ARG A 26 6.63 6.07 -3.44
CA ARG A 26 7.76 6.93 -3.86
C ARG A 26 9.08 6.71 -3.10
N THR A 27 9.22 5.57 -2.41
CA THR A 27 10.49 5.08 -1.85
C THR A 27 11.04 3.86 -2.60
N GLY A 28 10.75 3.72 -3.90
CA GLY A 28 11.26 2.61 -4.71
C GLY A 28 10.46 1.30 -4.59
N THR A 29 9.21 1.38 -4.19
CA THR A 29 8.31 0.23 -3.97
C THR A 29 8.22 -0.71 -5.18
N ARG A 30 8.10 -0.19 -6.40
CA ARG A 30 8.10 -1.02 -7.61
C ARG A 30 9.43 -1.75 -7.86
N SER A 31 10.55 -1.10 -7.59
CA SER A 31 11.87 -1.75 -7.66
C SER A 31 12.01 -2.82 -6.58
N MET A 32 11.48 -2.58 -5.38
CA MET A 32 11.46 -3.58 -4.31
C MET A 32 10.58 -4.78 -4.66
N ALA A 33 9.39 -4.57 -5.24
CA ALA A 33 8.55 -5.66 -5.74
C ALA A 33 9.32 -6.53 -6.75
N ALA A 34 9.96 -5.92 -7.75
CA ALA A 34 10.75 -6.63 -8.73
C ALA A 34 11.93 -7.39 -8.10
N ALA A 35 12.62 -6.79 -7.14
CA ALA A 35 13.73 -7.44 -6.44
C ALA A 35 13.26 -8.67 -5.65
N LEU A 36 12.12 -8.58 -4.97
CA LEU A 36 11.52 -9.71 -4.24
C LEU A 36 11.11 -10.83 -5.20
N GLU A 37 10.52 -10.50 -6.35
CA GLU A 37 10.20 -11.49 -7.38
C GLU A 37 11.45 -12.18 -7.93
N ILE A 38 12.54 -11.43 -8.17
CA ILE A 38 13.84 -11.99 -8.57
C ILE A 38 14.40 -12.95 -7.51
N LEU A 39 14.21 -12.64 -6.23
CA LEU A 39 14.63 -13.48 -5.10
C LEU A 39 13.75 -14.73 -4.89
N GLY A 40 12.73 -14.93 -5.72
CA GLY A 40 11.86 -16.10 -5.69
C GLY A 40 10.59 -15.93 -4.85
N TYR A 41 10.34 -14.74 -4.29
CA TYR A 41 9.05 -14.44 -3.67
C TYR A 41 7.98 -14.36 -4.77
N GLN A 42 7.13 -15.38 -4.80
CA GLN A 42 6.06 -15.48 -5.78
C GLN A 42 4.99 -14.39 -5.55
N HIS A 43 4.92 -13.47 -6.51
CA HIS A 43 4.01 -12.33 -6.57
C HIS A 43 4.11 -11.39 -5.35
N CYS A 44 4.69 -10.21 -5.58
CA CYS A 44 4.74 -9.15 -4.59
C CYS A 44 3.56 -8.19 -4.82
N ALA A 45 2.57 -8.21 -3.90
CA ALA A 45 1.43 -7.32 -3.99
C ALA A 45 1.87 -5.85 -4.00
N HIS A 46 1.35 -5.06 -4.94
CA HIS A 46 1.65 -3.65 -5.14
C HIS A 46 0.36 -2.87 -5.46
N GLY A 47 0.34 -1.55 -5.23
CA GLY A 47 -0.80 -0.70 -5.58
C GLY A 47 -1.22 -0.70 -7.05
N PHE A 48 -0.39 -1.23 -7.97
CA PHE A 48 -0.77 -1.38 -9.37
C PHE A 48 -1.72 -2.55 -9.60
N ASP A 49 -1.74 -3.54 -8.70
CA ASP A 49 -2.63 -4.70 -8.83
C ASP A 49 -4.11 -4.30 -8.66
N LEU A 50 -4.38 -3.16 -8.01
CA LEU A 50 -5.72 -2.56 -7.93
C LEU A 50 -6.30 -2.20 -9.31
N MET A 51 -5.44 -1.99 -10.31
CA MET A 51 -5.86 -1.67 -11.68
C MET A 51 -6.32 -2.92 -12.43
N ASP A 52 -5.75 -4.08 -12.10
CA ASP A 52 -5.89 -5.31 -12.88
C ASP A 52 -7.15 -6.10 -12.49
N ASN A 53 -7.64 -5.93 -11.26
CA ASN A 53 -8.76 -6.72 -10.73
C ASN A 53 -9.74 -5.86 -9.92
N PRO A 54 -10.94 -5.54 -10.45
CA PRO A 54 -11.95 -4.74 -9.75
C PRO A 54 -12.43 -5.35 -8.43
N ALA A 55 -12.54 -6.69 -8.35
CA ALA A 55 -12.95 -7.37 -7.12
C ALA A 55 -11.88 -7.26 -6.02
N TYR A 56 -10.60 -7.22 -6.41
CA TYR A 56 -9.49 -6.93 -5.50
C TYR A 56 -9.59 -5.51 -4.94
N ALA A 57 -9.87 -4.52 -5.81
CA ALA A 57 -10.08 -3.14 -5.39
C ALA A 57 -11.28 -2.99 -4.43
N VAL A 58 -12.40 -3.64 -4.71
CA VAL A 58 -13.58 -3.63 -3.82
C VAL A 58 -13.25 -4.19 -2.43
N ARG A 59 -12.47 -5.29 -2.36
CA ARG A 59 -12.09 -5.87 -1.08
C ARG A 59 -11.14 -4.97 -0.27
N TRP A 60 -10.24 -4.26 -0.95
CA TRP A 60 -9.45 -3.20 -0.31
C TRP A 60 -10.28 -2.01 0.14
N GLU A 61 -11.31 -1.62 -0.61
CA GLU A 61 -12.23 -0.58 -0.19
C GLU A 61 -12.93 -0.94 1.12
N GLN A 62 -13.38 -2.19 1.28
CA GLN A 62 -13.96 -2.69 2.53
C GLN A 62 -12.97 -2.61 3.70
N ALA A 63 -11.70 -2.97 3.48
CA ALA A 63 -10.67 -2.85 4.51
C ALA A 63 -10.45 -1.39 4.93
N VAL A 64 -10.43 -0.47 3.94
CA VAL A 64 -10.30 0.98 4.18
C VAL A 64 -11.51 1.53 4.94
N ASP A 65 -12.71 1.09 4.58
CA ASP A 65 -13.95 1.46 5.26
C ASP A 65 -14.01 1.00 6.71
N ALA A 66 -13.61 -0.24 6.98
CA ALA A 66 -13.53 -0.77 8.33
C ALA A 66 -12.51 0.02 9.17
N LYS A 67 -11.30 0.23 8.63
CA LYS A 67 -10.19 0.87 9.36
C LYS A 67 -10.41 2.35 9.65
N TYR A 68 -10.74 3.13 8.61
CA TYR A 68 -10.69 4.59 8.70
C TYR A 68 -12.06 5.23 8.92
N TYR A 69 -13.15 4.50 8.67
CA TYR A 69 -14.51 5.05 8.73
C TYR A 69 -15.44 4.28 9.67
N GLY A 70 -14.96 3.21 10.33
CA GLY A 70 -15.78 2.38 11.23
C GLY A 70 -16.95 1.69 10.52
N ARG A 71 -16.82 1.45 9.21
CA ARG A 71 -17.85 0.84 8.38
C ARG A 71 -17.47 -0.61 8.07
N GLY A 72 -18.09 -1.54 8.79
CA GLY A 72 -17.77 -2.96 8.72
C GLY A 72 -16.83 -3.41 9.84
N GLU A 73 -16.54 -4.70 9.88
CA GLU A 73 -15.66 -5.29 10.89
C GLU A 73 -14.18 -5.14 10.51
N ALA A 74 -13.32 -4.98 11.52
CA ALA A 74 -11.88 -4.96 11.31
C ALA A 74 -11.42 -6.29 10.71
N PHE A 75 -10.57 -6.21 9.68
CA PHE A 75 -10.04 -7.41 9.02
C PHE A 75 -9.23 -8.27 9.98
N THR A 76 -9.57 -9.55 10.02
CA THR A 76 -8.84 -10.60 10.73
C THR A 76 -7.76 -11.22 9.82
N ARG A 77 -6.93 -12.11 10.39
CA ARG A 77 -5.99 -12.94 9.62
C ARG A 77 -6.68 -13.64 8.44
N LYS A 78 -7.90 -14.14 8.63
CA LYS A 78 -8.65 -14.84 7.57
C LYS A 78 -8.98 -13.90 6.41
N ASP A 79 -9.43 -12.68 6.70
CA ASP A 79 -9.71 -11.68 5.67
C ASP A 79 -8.46 -11.29 4.88
N TRP A 80 -7.32 -11.16 5.57
CA TRP A 80 -6.03 -10.91 4.94
C TRP A 80 -5.54 -12.12 4.12
N ASP A 81 -5.81 -13.34 4.57
CA ASP A 81 -5.47 -14.57 3.86
C ASP A 81 -6.30 -14.72 2.58
N GLU A 82 -7.57 -14.30 2.57
CA GLU A 82 -8.37 -14.24 1.36
C GLU A 82 -7.85 -13.15 0.40
N LEU A 83 -7.55 -11.96 0.94
CA LEU A 83 -7.13 -10.82 0.14
C LEU A 83 -5.72 -10.99 -0.46
N LEU A 84 -4.75 -11.44 0.34
CA LEU A 84 -3.32 -11.52 -0.01
C LEU A 84 -2.83 -12.97 -0.15
N GLY A 85 -3.75 -13.93 -0.22
CA GLY A 85 -3.46 -15.37 -0.17
C GLY A 85 -2.58 -15.91 -1.29
N HIS A 86 -2.56 -15.21 -2.42
CA HIS A 86 -1.80 -15.53 -3.62
C HIS A 86 -0.42 -14.85 -3.64
N CYS A 87 -0.15 -13.95 -2.69
CA CYS A 87 1.11 -13.20 -2.57
C CYS A 87 2.00 -13.81 -1.49
N SER A 88 3.31 -13.85 -1.75
CA SER A 88 4.33 -14.16 -0.73
C SER A 88 5.04 -12.92 -0.19
N ALA A 89 4.84 -11.77 -0.83
CA ALA A 89 5.32 -10.49 -0.34
C ALA A 89 4.33 -9.35 -0.62
N THR A 90 4.47 -8.23 0.10
CA THR A 90 3.72 -6.99 -0.17
C THR A 90 4.63 -5.77 -0.21
N THR A 91 4.20 -4.73 -0.92
CA THR A 91 4.80 -3.39 -0.90
C THR A 91 3.76 -2.31 -1.24
N ASP A 92 4.15 -1.05 -1.06
CA ASP A 92 3.37 0.13 -1.48
C ASP A 92 2.03 0.28 -0.71
N PHE A 93 1.26 1.31 -1.06
CA PHE A 93 -0.15 1.32 -0.72
C PHE A 93 -0.92 0.32 -1.58
N PRO A 94 -1.94 -0.36 -1.02
CA PRO A 94 -2.53 -0.15 0.31
C PRO A 94 -1.79 -0.82 1.47
N CYS A 95 -0.96 -1.85 1.24
CA CYS A 95 -0.35 -2.65 2.33
C CYS A 95 0.42 -1.82 3.37
N ALA A 96 1.24 -0.84 2.95
CA ALA A 96 1.96 0.03 3.88
C ALA A 96 1.02 0.94 4.71
N ALA A 97 -0.18 1.25 4.22
CA ALA A 97 -1.20 1.96 5.02
C ALA A 97 -1.85 1.04 6.07
N PHE A 98 -1.74 -0.28 5.92
CA PHE A 98 -2.23 -1.32 6.85
C PHE A 98 -1.08 -2.01 7.61
N TRP A 99 0.06 -1.33 7.76
CA TRP A 99 1.26 -1.94 8.31
C TRP A 99 1.05 -2.55 9.71
N ARG A 100 0.22 -1.93 10.58
CA ARG A 100 -0.05 -2.41 11.95
C ARG A 100 -0.83 -3.72 11.91
N GLU A 101 -1.90 -3.73 11.14
CA GLU A 101 -2.80 -4.87 10.97
C GLU A 101 -2.06 -6.05 10.33
N LEU A 102 -1.26 -5.80 9.29
CA LEU A 102 -0.47 -6.82 8.63
C LEU A 102 0.67 -7.34 9.53
N CYS A 103 1.35 -6.48 10.28
CA CYS A 103 2.38 -6.92 11.22
C CYS A 103 1.83 -7.76 12.37
N ALA A 104 0.58 -7.48 12.80
CA ALA A 104 -0.11 -8.23 13.84
C ALA A 104 -0.68 -9.56 13.31
N ALA A 105 -1.23 -9.54 12.09
CA ALA A 105 -1.74 -10.74 11.44
C ALA A 105 -0.62 -11.71 11.09
N TYR A 106 0.54 -11.22 10.64
CA TYR A 106 1.68 -12.03 10.19
C TYR A 106 2.92 -11.77 11.04
N PRO A 107 2.95 -12.19 12.32
CA PRO A 107 4.12 -12.02 13.19
C PRO A 107 5.36 -12.75 12.67
N GLU A 108 5.18 -13.82 11.89
CA GLU A 108 6.24 -14.62 11.28
C GLU A 108 6.92 -13.92 10.09
N ALA A 109 6.24 -12.98 9.42
CA ALA A 109 6.76 -12.31 8.25
C ALA A 109 7.92 -11.37 8.62
N LYS A 110 8.95 -11.36 7.78
CA LYS A 110 10.04 -10.39 7.86
C LYS A 110 9.55 -9.04 7.32
N VAL A 111 10.07 -7.96 7.89
CA VAL A 111 9.70 -6.59 7.53
C VAL A 111 10.90 -5.90 6.89
N VAL A 112 10.68 -5.31 5.72
CA VAL A 112 11.65 -4.44 5.05
C VAL A 112 11.10 -3.02 5.09
N LEU A 113 11.89 -2.07 5.61
CA LEU A 113 11.50 -0.67 5.72
C LEU A 113 12.47 0.19 4.89
N VAL A 114 12.13 0.34 3.61
CA VAL A 114 12.89 1.21 2.71
C VAL A 114 12.58 2.67 3.01
N GLN A 115 13.60 3.42 3.40
CA GLN A 115 13.50 4.84 3.72
C GLN A 115 14.29 5.68 2.71
N ARG A 116 13.75 6.84 2.35
CA ARG A 116 14.40 7.83 1.49
C ARG A 116 14.68 9.09 2.32
N ASP A 117 15.55 9.97 1.83
CA ASP A 117 15.59 11.35 2.31
C ASP A 117 14.16 11.97 2.27
N GLU A 118 13.76 12.62 3.36
CA GLU A 118 12.38 13.07 3.54
C GLU A 118 11.98 14.17 2.56
N ASP A 119 12.86 15.13 2.30
CA ASP A 119 12.55 16.24 1.38
C ASP A 119 12.44 15.73 -0.05
N LYS A 120 13.37 14.86 -0.47
CA LYS A 120 13.30 14.19 -1.77
C LYS A 120 12.07 13.30 -1.91
N TRP A 121 11.68 12.59 -0.85
CA TRP A 121 10.44 11.82 -0.83
C TRP A 121 9.23 12.74 -0.95
N TYR A 122 9.18 13.82 -0.17
CA TYR A 122 8.07 14.77 -0.13
C TYR A 122 7.79 15.35 -1.52
N THR A 123 8.81 15.89 -2.19
CA THR A 123 8.65 16.41 -3.56
C THR A 123 8.07 15.34 -4.49
N SER A 124 8.63 14.12 -4.46
CA SER A 124 8.16 13.03 -5.33
C SER A 124 6.76 12.52 -4.98
N PHE A 125 6.37 12.56 -3.71
CA PHE A 125 5.06 12.14 -3.21
C PHE A 125 3.98 13.18 -3.53
N VAL A 126 4.28 14.46 -3.36
CA VAL A 126 3.37 15.53 -3.75
C VAL A 126 3.12 15.48 -5.25
N GLU A 127 4.18 15.48 -6.07
CA GLU A 127 4.03 15.47 -7.54
C GLU A 127 3.39 14.18 -8.05
N GLY A 128 3.93 13.03 -7.63
CA GLY A 128 3.58 11.73 -8.20
C GLY A 128 2.34 11.07 -7.62
N VAL A 129 1.82 11.57 -6.49
CA VAL A 129 0.65 10.99 -5.81
C VAL A 129 -0.43 12.06 -5.64
N ILE A 130 -0.18 13.08 -4.81
CA ILE A 130 -1.21 14.07 -4.46
C ILE A 130 -1.65 14.88 -5.69
N ASP A 131 -0.70 15.51 -6.38
CA ASP A 131 -1.00 16.39 -7.51
C ASP A 131 -1.50 15.59 -8.72
N SER A 132 -0.94 14.40 -8.96
CA SER A 132 -1.43 13.48 -9.98
C SER A 132 -2.91 13.13 -9.78
N GLN A 133 -3.31 12.73 -8.55
CA GLN A 133 -4.70 12.38 -8.22
C GLN A 133 -5.66 13.58 -8.30
N LEU A 134 -5.17 14.80 -8.02
CA LEU A 134 -5.99 16.01 -7.96
C LEU A 134 -5.95 16.88 -9.23
N SER A 135 -5.09 16.52 -10.19
CA SER A 135 -5.00 17.16 -11.50
C SER A 135 -6.33 17.09 -12.26
N SER A 136 -6.52 17.98 -13.24
CA SER A 136 -7.73 17.97 -14.08
C SER A 136 -7.90 16.63 -14.82
N SER A 137 -6.82 16.04 -15.33
CA SER A 137 -6.84 14.72 -15.96
C SER A 137 -7.14 13.61 -14.96
N GLY A 138 -6.53 13.65 -13.76
CA GLY A 138 -6.79 12.67 -12.70
C GLY A 138 -8.26 12.69 -12.25
N LYS A 139 -8.82 13.88 -12.05
CA LYS A 139 -10.25 14.07 -11.74
C LYS A 139 -11.14 13.57 -12.87
N PHE A 140 -10.81 13.91 -14.12
CA PHE A 140 -11.57 13.46 -15.29
C PHE A 140 -11.60 11.93 -15.39
N VAL A 141 -10.45 11.27 -15.22
CA VAL A 141 -10.37 9.80 -15.22
C VAL A 141 -11.22 9.21 -14.09
N ARG A 142 -11.06 9.69 -12.86
CA ARG A 142 -11.79 9.19 -11.68
C ARG A 142 -13.29 9.38 -11.76
N ASP A 143 -13.75 10.55 -12.21
CA ASP A 143 -15.16 10.95 -12.11
C ASP A 143 -15.98 10.52 -13.33
N TYR A 144 -15.34 10.27 -14.48
CA TYR A 144 -16.04 9.96 -15.73
C TYR A 144 -15.58 8.67 -16.41
N VAL A 145 -14.27 8.39 -16.46
CA VAL A 145 -13.73 7.22 -17.19
C VAL A 145 -13.83 5.95 -16.36
N GLU A 146 -13.38 5.98 -15.10
CA GLU A 146 -13.38 4.80 -14.23
C GLU A 146 -14.80 4.24 -13.99
N PRO A 147 -15.84 5.05 -13.71
CA PRO A 147 -17.20 4.53 -13.54
C PRO A 147 -17.72 3.84 -14.81
N LEU A 148 -17.40 4.38 -15.99
CA LEU A 148 -17.77 3.78 -17.28
C LEU A 148 -17.15 2.39 -17.46
N LEU A 149 -15.94 2.19 -16.93
CA LEU A 149 -15.21 0.92 -16.98
C LEU A 149 -15.49 0.00 -15.76
N GLY A 150 -16.40 0.39 -14.86
CA GLY A 150 -16.67 -0.35 -13.63
C GLY A 150 -15.51 -0.35 -12.63
N SER A 151 -14.56 0.56 -12.77
CA SER A 151 -13.39 0.70 -11.90
C SER A 151 -13.67 1.68 -10.75
N ILE A 152 -12.99 1.44 -9.62
CA ILE A 152 -13.01 2.31 -8.44
C ILE A 152 -11.61 2.83 -8.06
N LEU A 153 -10.60 2.56 -8.88
CA LEU A 153 -9.18 2.76 -8.56
C LEU A 153 -8.86 4.17 -8.05
N GLY A 154 -9.19 5.21 -8.82
CA GLY A 154 -8.88 6.59 -8.50
C GLY A 154 -9.61 7.07 -7.25
N ARG A 155 -10.85 6.61 -7.04
CA ARG A 155 -11.60 6.88 -5.80
C ARG A 155 -10.94 6.21 -4.60
N LEU A 156 -10.61 4.92 -4.72
CA LEU A 156 -9.95 4.15 -3.65
C LEU A 156 -8.55 4.70 -3.33
N SER A 157 -7.75 4.99 -4.34
CA SER A 157 -6.39 5.54 -4.20
C SER A 157 -6.41 6.90 -3.49
N LEU A 158 -7.32 7.79 -3.89
CA LEU A 158 -7.52 9.07 -3.21
C LEU A 158 -8.01 8.87 -1.76
N LYS A 159 -8.97 7.97 -1.54
CA LYS A 159 -9.51 7.65 -0.20
C LYS A 159 -8.41 7.13 0.74
N ILE A 160 -7.55 6.23 0.28
CA ILE A 160 -6.38 5.74 1.03
C ILE A 160 -5.44 6.90 1.36
N THR A 161 -5.12 7.72 0.35
CA THR A 161 -4.18 8.85 0.50
C THR A 161 -4.70 9.88 1.51
N GLN A 162 -5.96 10.29 1.39
CA GLN A 162 -6.62 11.22 2.31
C GLN A 162 -6.70 10.67 3.73
N SER A 163 -7.05 9.38 3.87
CA SER A 163 -7.19 8.74 5.18
C SER A 163 -5.84 8.61 5.88
N TRP A 164 -4.80 8.17 5.17
CA TRP A 164 -3.46 8.03 5.72
C TRP A 164 -2.81 9.38 6.07
N LEU A 165 -3.10 10.42 5.29
CA LEU A 165 -2.65 11.79 5.56
C LEU A 165 -3.54 12.55 6.57
N GLU A 166 -4.67 11.98 6.96
CA GLU A 166 -5.68 12.63 7.82
C GLU A 166 -6.11 14.01 7.28
N ALA A 167 -6.29 14.10 5.96
CA ALA A 167 -6.63 15.35 5.28
C ALA A 167 -7.47 15.13 4.02
N ALA A 168 -8.55 15.90 3.87
CA ALA A 168 -9.44 15.84 2.71
C ALA A 168 -9.05 16.83 1.59
N THR A 169 -8.36 17.92 1.92
CA THR A 169 -7.99 18.98 0.96
C THR A 169 -6.55 18.80 0.45
N ALA A 170 -6.27 19.35 -0.73
CA ALA A 170 -4.93 19.34 -1.30
C ALA A 170 -3.89 19.94 -0.35
N ASP A 171 -4.19 21.11 0.21
CA ASP A 171 -3.27 21.82 1.11
C ASP A 171 -3.09 21.08 2.43
N GLY A 172 -4.15 20.49 2.98
CA GLY A 172 -4.04 19.62 4.16
C GLY A 172 -3.16 18.40 3.91
N MET A 173 -3.34 17.73 2.76
CA MET A 173 -2.51 16.58 2.38
C MET A 173 -1.04 16.96 2.23
N ARG A 174 -0.75 18.10 1.58
CA ARG A 174 0.62 18.63 1.44
C ARG A 174 1.21 19.07 2.78
N ALA A 175 0.42 19.65 3.67
CA ALA A 175 0.88 20.08 5.00
C ALA A 175 1.19 18.88 5.91
N ASN A 176 0.38 17.82 5.83
CA ASN A 176 0.51 16.65 6.71
C ASN A 176 1.55 15.64 6.22
N ALA A 177 1.94 15.62 4.94
CA ALA A 177 2.74 14.54 4.37
C ALA A 177 4.07 14.28 5.12
N LYS A 178 4.85 15.32 5.47
CA LYS A 178 6.12 15.13 6.21
C LYS A 178 5.89 14.61 7.64
N SER A 179 4.86 15.09 8.32
CA SER A 179 4.57 14.61 9.68
C SER A 179 4.07 13.15 9.66
N ALA A 180 3.21 12.80 8.71
CA ALA A 180 2.76 11.43 8.48
C ALA A 180 3.91 10.49 8.11
N TYR A 181 4.84 10.93 7.26
CA TYR A 181 6.08 10.21 6.93
C TYR A 181 6.86 9.85 8.19
N ARG A 182 7.27 10.85 8.97
CA ARG A 182 8.06 10.64 10.20
C ARG A 182 7.36 9.69 11.16
N ARG A 183 6.04 9.86 11.31
CA ARG A 183 5.21 9.03 12.19
C ARG A 183 5.21 7.57 11.74
N HIS A 184 5.02 7.29 10.46
CA HIS A 184 5.04 5.94 9.90
C HIS A 184 6.36 5.23 10.17
N TYR A 185 7.50 5.83 9.80
CA TYR A 185 8.80 5.20 10.02
C TYR A 185 9.14 5.04 11.50
N LYS A 186 8.81 6.04 12.33
CA LYS A 186 9.00 5.95 13.79
C LYS A 186 8.20 4.79 14.36
N ASP A 187 6.92 4.68 14.01
CA ASP A 187 6.03 3.71 14.60
C ASP A 187 6.32 2.27 14.14
N VAL A 188 6.65 2.07 12.85
CA VAL A 188 7.06 0.74 12.35
C VAL A 188 8.31 0.27 13.11
N LYS A 189 9.34 1.13 13.24
CA LYS A 189 10.57 0.79 13.98
C LYS A 189 10.33 0.53 15.46
N ALA A 190 9.31 1.16 16.06
CA ALA A 190 8.97 0.97 17.46
C ALA A 190 8.20 -0.34 17.72
N VAL A 191 7.36 -0.77 16.77
CA VAL A 191 6.48 -1.95 16.95
C VAL A 191 7.11 -3.23 16.43
N VAL A 192 7.91 -3.17 15.36
CA VAL A 192 8.51 -4.35 14.74
C VAL A 192 9.80 -4.72 15.48
N ALA A 193 9.89 -5.97 15.94
CA ALA A 193 11.09 -6.48 16.60
C ALA A 193 12.32 -6.41 15.68
N LYS A 194 13.48 -6.04 16.24
CA LYS A 194 14.71 -5.76 15.49
C LYS A 194 15.23 -6.97 14.70
N ASP A 195 15.00 -8.18 15.20
CA ASP A 195 15.39 -9.46 14.57
C ASP A 195 14.52 -9.87 13.36
N ARG A 196 13.41 -9.15 13.14
CA ARG A 196 12.60 -9.28 11.93
C ARG A 196 12.51 -8.00 11.08
N LEU A 197 13.25 -6.95 11.42
CA LEU A 197 13.25 -5.68 10.69
C LEU A 197 14.57 -5.47 9.93
N LEU A 198 14.47 -5.25 8.62
CA LEU A 198 15.54 -4.75 7.78
C LEU A 198 15.26 -3.29 7.41
N GLU A 199 16.12 -2.37 7.88
CA GLU A 199 16.10 -0.97 7.44
C GLU A 199 17.01 -0.79 6.22
N TYR A 200 16.50 -0.14 5.17
CA TYR A 200 17.26 0.09 3.94
C TYR A 200 17.12 1.55 3.49
N HIS A 201 18.24 2.23 3.23
CA HIS A 201 18.25 3.64 2.82
C HIS A 201 18.47 3.79 1.31
N LEU A 202 17.45 4.29 0.60
CA LEU A 202 17.50 4.45 -0.85
C LEU A 202 18.50 5.55 -1.23
N GLY A 203 19.44 5.20 -2.12
CA GLY A 203 20.47 6.12 -2.58
C GLY A 203 21.74 6.14 -1.73
N THR A 204 21.90 5.22 -0.79
CA THR A 204 23.24 4.89 -0.28
C THR A 204 23.94 4.03 -1.34
N LEU A 205 24.77 4.67 -2.16
CA LEU A 205 25.97 4.00 -2.64
C LEU A 205 26.77 3.65 -1.38
N LEU A 206 27.16 2.39 -1.23
CA LEU A 206 28.15 1.98 -0.22
C LEU A 206 29.41 2.85 -0.31
#